data_AF-A0A1G3LS21-F1
#
_entry.id   AF-A0A1G3LS21-F1
#
_cell.length_a   1.000
_cell.length_b   1.000
_cell.length_c   1.000
_cell.angle_alpha   90.00
_cell.angle_beta   90.00
_cell.angle_gamma   90.00
#
_symmetry.space_group_name_H-M   'P 1'
#
loop_
_entity.id
_entity.type
_entity.pdbx_description
1 polymer ?
#
loop_
_entity_poly.entity_id
_entity_poly.type
_entity_poly.pdbx_seq_one_letter_code
_entity_poly.pdbx_strand_id
1 'polypeptide(L)'
;MKATNLKSCTLAVAALVLIGACTLPTGSAGTDGAAYADNLASFQQEVEELPVLSADPGAEEIYAYAIEVGTLAGVYEILEEDVIAVVTERIAQEPLRTKVLGVLGGSISLTDLMVADTGMYQDEEEQVVVGLPMATEIPPDSPIQTFGTPEVVDDGERVGMLFDAAEDYLLVPADPSNDLTHQGTIEVWLKPNTNVAWAGIVHKGTQQDWSDEGYSFQYDGSGQLTLAMTSEAGQTILVHTLHVLATGAWSHVVVTWDEDEAHLYVNGVDAVDRINIGFTSTVTTIAENYPFRSSAGGVVIGTQIPGNPWRFDGLMADLKIYDRYMEQSEVLEG
;
A
#
# COMPACT_ATOMS: atom_id res chain seq x y z
N MET A 1 33.18 24.65 -34.26
CA MET A 1 31.74 24.83 -33.96
C MET A 1 31.09 23.47 -34.10
N LYS A 2 31.03 22.70 -33.01
CA LYS A 2 29.83 22.49 -32.17
C LYS A 2 28.64 21.94 -32.95
N ALA A 3 28.41 20.64 -32.81
CA ALA A 3 27.08 20.07 -32.62
C ALA A 3 27.24 18.79 -31.80
N THR A 4 26.55 18.78 -30.67
CA THR A 4 26.64 17.85 -29.56
C THR A 4 25.79 16.62 -29.85
N ASN A 5 26.32 15.43 -29.59
CA ASN A 5 25.57 14.19 -29.59
C ASN A 5 24.61 14.18 -28.39
N LEU A 6 23.31 14.27 -28.66
CA LEU A 6 22.26 13.87 -27.74
C LEU A 6 21.89 12.42 -28.10
N LYS A 7 22.46 11.45 -27.40
CA LYS A 7 21.91 10.08 -27.38
C LYS A 7 20.83 10.08 -26.31
N SER A 8 19.58 10.21 -26.74
CA SER A 8 18.42 10.02 -25.89
C SER A 8 18.39 8.58 -25.39
N CYS A 9 18.37 8.43 -24.06
CA CYS A 9 17.91 7.24 -23.36
C CYS A 9 16.55 6.84 -23.92
N THR A 10 16.52 5.72 -24.63
CA THR A 10 15.29 5.01 -24.99
C THR A 10 15.66 3.54 -24.90
N LEU A 11 15.87 3.04 -23.68
CA LEU A 11 15.65 1.61 -23.45
C LEU A 11 14.21 1.48 -23.00
N ALA A 12 13.48 0.73 -23.83
CA ALA A 12 12.07 0.50 -23.72
C ALA A 12 11.75 -0.21 -22.41
N VAL A 13 11.03 0.49 -21.54
CA VAL A 13 10.00 -0.10 -20.70
C VAL A 13 8.96 -0.70 -21.66
N ALA A 14 9.15 -1.95 -22.07
CA ALA A 14 8.19 -2.69 -22.88
C ALA A 14 8.46 -4.20 -22.80
N ALA A 15 8.10 -4.80 -21.65
CA ALA A 15 7.53 -6.15 -21.56
C ALA A 15 7.21 -6.50 -20.09
N LEU A 16 6.34 -5.71 -19.44
CA LEU A 16 5.48 -6.27 -18.40
C LEU A 16 4.42 -7.12 -19.13
N VAL A 17 4.67 -8.42 -19.28
CA VAL A 17 3.71 -9.54 -19.20
C VAL A 17 4.55 -10.82 -19.24
N LEU A 18 4.89 -11.33 -18.07
CA LEU A 18 5.08 -12.75 -17.79
C LEU A 18 5.12 -12.90 -16.26
N ILE A 19 3.93 -12.84 -15.65
CA ILE A 19 3.73 -13.47 -14.34
C ILE A 19 3.90 -14.96 -14.57
N GLY A 20 5.04 -15.43 -14.12
CA GLY A 20 5.51 -16.78 -14.33
C GLY A 20 7.01 -16.70 -14.13
N ALA A 21 7.44 -16.79 -12.87
CA ALA A 21 8.81 -17.13 -12.55
C ALA A 21 9.26 -18.18 -13.57
N CYS A 22 10.19 -17.82 -14.46
CA CYS A 22 10.83 -18.82 -15.30
C CYS A 22 11.42 -19.81 -14.30
N THR A 23 10.78 -20.97 -14.15
CA THR A 23 11.27 -21.99 -13.24
C THR A 23 12.63 -22.38 -13.75
N LEU A 24 13.66 -21.93 -13.04
CA LEU A 24 15.04 -22.21 -13.41
C LEU A 24 15.19 -23.72 -13.57
N PRO A 25 15.92 -24.20 -14.59
CA PRO A 25 16.16 -25.62 -14.71
C PRO A 25 16.79 -26.12 -13.41
N THR A 26 16.15 -27.13 -12.82
CA THR A 26 16.58 -27.76 -11.57
C THR A 26 17.22 -29.11 -11.88
N GLY A 27 18.41 -29.36 -11.34
CA GLY A 27 19.10 -30.65 -11.41
C GLY A 27 20.30 -30.71 -12.37
N SER A 28 21.04 -31.82 -12.31
CA SER A 28 22.37 -31.99 -12.92
C SER A 28 22.37 -32.30 -14.43
N ALA A 29 21.41 -31.80 -15.21
CA ALA A 29 21.29 -32.17 -16.62
C ALA A 29 22.42 -31.55 -17.46
N GLY A 30 23.44 -32.35 -17.78
CA GLY A 30 24.39 -32.06 -18.85
C GLY A 30 25.36 -30.89 -18.65
N THR A 31 25.70 -30.54 -17.40
CA THR A 31 26.66 -29.46 -17.08
C THR A 31 28.08 -29.73 -17.60
N ASP A 32 28.41 -30.99 -17.92
CA ASP A 32 29.72 -31.42 -18.45
C ASP A 32 29.90 -31.16 -19.97
N GLY A 33 28.92 -30.53 -20.63
CA GLY A 33 28.97 -30.23 -22.07
C GLY A 33 29.58 -28.85 -22.38
N ALA A 34 30.37 -28.75 -23.45
CA ALA A 34 30.93 -27.48 -23.91
C ALA A 34 29.86 -26.39 -24.15
N ALA A 35 28.66 -26.78 -24.57
CA ALA A 35 27.54 -25.85 -24.77
C ALA A 35 27.06 -25.20 -23.46
N TYR A 36 27.02 -25.94 -22.34
CA TYR A 36 26.62 -25.36 -21.05
C TYR A 36 27.69 -24.40 -20.52
N ALA A 37 28.97 -24.76 -20.65
CA ALA A 37 30.06 -23.87 -20.26
C ALA A 37 30.06 -22.55 -21.06
N ASP A 38 29.78 -22.61 -22.38
CA ASP A 38 29.65 -21.42 -23.22
C ASP A 38 28.43 -20.56 -22.84
N ASN A 39 27.31 -21.20 -22.49
CA ASN A 39 26.11 -20.52 -21.98
C ASN A 39 26.40 -19.84 -20.63
N LEU A 40 27.03 -20.54 -19.68
CA LEU A 40 27.37 -20.00 -18.37
C LEU A 40 28.32 -18.80 -18.48
N ALA A 41 29.32 -18.88 -19.36
CA ALA A 41 30.23 -17.78 -19.62
C ALA A 41 29.50 -16.57 -20.23
N SER A 42 28.56 -16.80 -21.15
CA SER A 42 27.75 -15.74 -21.76
C SER A 42 26.81 -15.10 -20.72
N PHE A 43 26.15 -15.91 -19.89
CA PHE A 43 25.32 -15.45 -18.78
C PHE A 43 26.13 -14.60 -17.79
N GLN A 44 27.31 -15.06 -17.38
CA GLN A 44 28.19 -14.30 -16.49
C GLN A 44 28.55 -12.94 -17.06
N GLN A 45 28.89 -12.88 -18.35
CA GLN A 45 29.22 -11.62 -19.02
C GLN A 45 28.01 -10.67 -19.08
N GLU A 46 26.83 -11.16 -19.48
CA GLU A 46 25.61 -10.34 -19.53
C GLU A 46 25.21 -9.84 -18.14
N VAL A 47 25.32 -10.70 -17.11
CA VAL A 47 25.12 -10.28 -15.73
C VAL A 47 26.11 -9.18 -15.37
N GLU A 48 27.42 -9.34 -15.61
CA GLU A 48 28.43 -8.29 -15.34
C GLU A 48 28.09 -6.93 -15.98
N GLU A 49 27.47 -6.94 -17.16
CA GLU A 49 27.05 -5.74 -17.89
C GLU A 49 25.80 -5.05 -17.31
N LEU A 50 25.01 -5.73 -16.48
CA LEU A 50 23.85 -5.11 -15.81
C LEU A 50 24.26 -3.93 -14.92
N PRO A 51 23.38 -2.95 -14.68
CA PRO A 51 23.61 -1.91 -13.70
C PRO A 51 23.99 -2.49 -12.33
N VAL A 52 25.04 -1.96 -11.73
CA VAL A 52 25.41 -2.32 -10.36
C VAL A 52 24.38 -1.72 -9.42
N LEU A 53 23.76 -2.56 -8.59
CA LEU A 53 22.86 -2.11 -7.54
C LEU A 53 23.56 -1.06 -6.67
N SER A 54 22.83 0.00 -6.33
CA SER A 54 23.33 1.03 -5.44
C SER A 54 23.70 0.46 -4.06
N ALA A 55 24.37 1.27 -3.23
CA ALA A 55 24.77 0.82 -1.89
C ALA A 55 23.56 0.52 -0.99
N ASP A 56 22.44 1.18 -1.26
CA ASP A 56 21.16 1.07 -0.55
C ASP A 56 20.01 1.16 -1.56
N PRO A 57 19.77 0.08 -2.33
CA PRO A 57 18.81 0.09 -3.42
C PRO A 57 17.38 -0.03 -2.89
N GLY A 58 16.47 0.73 -3.49
CA GLY A 58 15.04 0.63 -3.20
C GLY A 58 14.44 -0.72 -3.65
N ALA A 59 13.25 -1.04 -3.15
CA ALA A 59 12.56 -2.30 -3.44
C ALA A 59 12.45 -2.62 -4.95
N GLU A 60 12.08 -1.63 -5.77
CA GLU A 60 11.95 -1.80 -7.22
C GLU A 60 13.29 -2.10 -7.91
N GLU A 61 14.38 -1.48 -7.46
CA GLU A 61 15.72 -1.69 -8.02
C GLU A 61 16.18 -3.14 -7.76
N ILE A 62 15.95 -3.63 -6.54
CA ILE A 62 16.23 -5.03 -6.15
C ILE A 62 15.40 -5.99 -6.99
N TYR A 63 14.10 -5.74 -7.09
CA TYR A 63 13.17 -6.61 -7.81
C TYR A 63 13.49 -6.66 -9.30
N ALA A 64 13.69 -5.50 -9.95
CA ALA A 64 14.05 -5.41 -11.36
C ALA A 64 15.36 -6.14 -11.65
N TYR A 65 16.39 -5.95 -10.83
CA TYR A 65 17.66 -6.67 -10.95
C TYR A 65 17.46 -8.19 -10.88
N ALA A 66 16.70 -8.67 -9.89
CA ALA A 66 16.44 -10.10 -9.72
C ALA A 66 15.68 -10.69 -10.92
N ILE A 67 14.66 -9.98 -11.43
CA ILE A 67 13.91 -10.40 -12.62
C ILE A 67 14.79 -10.45 -13.86
N GLU A 68 15.67 -9.48 -14.06
CA GLU A 68 16.60 -9.45 -15.20
C GLU A 68 17.59 -10.61 -15.13
N VAL A 69 18.20 -10.86 -13.97
CA VAL A 69 19.06 -12.03 -13.74
C VAL A 69 18.32 -13.35 -14.00
N GLY A 70 17.10 -13.50 -13.47
CA GLY A 70 16.28 -14.69 -13.69
C GLY A 70 15.89 -14.90 -15.16
N THR A 71 15.62 -13.81 -15.88
CA THR A 71 15.33 -13.82 -17.31
C THR A 71 16.55 -14.28 -18.11
N LEU A 72 17.73 -13.71 -17.84
CA LEU A 72 18.99 -14.12 -18.47
C LEU A 72 19.28 -15.60 -18.20
N ALA A 73 19.12 -16.05 -16.95
CA ALA A 73 19.33 -17.44 -16.59
C ALA A 73 18.40 -18.39 -17.38
N GLY A 74 17.13 -18.01 -17.57
CA GLY A 74 16.19 -18.76 -18.42
C GLY A 74 16.61 -18.77 -19.90
N VAL A 75 17.07 -17.64 -20.44
CA VAL A 75 17.53 -17.52 -21.84
C VAL A 75 18.76 -18.40 -22.13
N TYR A 76 19.70 -18.46 -21.19
CA TYR A 76 20.93 -19.24 -21.32
C TYR A 76 20.80 -20.67 -20.75
N GLU A 77 19.62 -21.05 -20.26
CA GLU A 77 19.35 -22.36 -19.65
C GLU A 77 20.28 -22.69 -18.47
N ILE A 78 20.60 -21.69 -17.64
CA ILE A 78 21.51 -21.80 -16.49
C ILE A 78 20.79 -22.38 -15.27
N LEU A 79 21.45 -23.30 -14.58
CA LEU A 79 20.94 -23.92 -13.35
C LEU A 79 20.92 -22.94 -12.19
N GLU A 80 19.94 -23.10 -11.31
CA GLU A 80 19.76 -22.27 -10.11
C GLU A 80 21.03 -22.16 -9.25
N GLU A 81 21.76 -23.26 -9.07
CA GLU A 81 23.02 -23.31 -8.32
C GLU A 81 24.12 -22.39 -8.87
N ASP A 82 24.22 -22.31 -10.19
CA ASP A 82 25.18 -21.43 -10.87
C ASP A 82 24.72 -19.96 -10.86
N VAL A 83 23.40 -19.72 -10.97
CA VAL A 83 22.83 -18.37 -10.77
C VAL A 83 23.13 -17.87 -9.36
N ILE A 84 22.92 -18.70 -8.34
CA ILE A 84 23.23 -18.37 -6.94
C ILE A 84 24.71 -18.04 -6.79
N ALA A 85 25.61 -18.83 -7.40
CA ALA A 85 27.05 -18.58 -7.36
C ALA A 85 27.42 -17.21 -7.97
N VAL A 86 26.90 -16.90 -9.16
CA VAL A 86 27.14 -15.63 -9.86
C VAL A 86 26.60 -14.44 -9.05
N VAL A 87 25.38 -14.53 -8.53
CA VAL A 87 24.81 -13.47 -7.68
C VAL A 87 25.62 -13.30 -6.39
N THR A 88 26.09 -14.40 -5.80
CA THR A 88 26.91 -14.38 -4.58
C THR A 88 28.25 -13.71 -4.77
N GLU A 89 28.90 -13.95 -5.90
CA GLU A 89 30.17 -13.31 -6.24
C GLU A 89 29.99 -11.80 -6.48
N ARG A 90 28.88 -11.41 -7.12
CA ARG A 90 28.62 -10.03 -7.49
C ARG A 90 28.12 -9.16 -6.34
N ILE A 91 27.28 -9.71 -5.46
CA ILE A 91 26.65 -8.98 -4.35
C ILE A 91 27.30 -9.41 -3.03
N ALA A 92 28.33 -8.64 -2.63
CA ALA A 92 29.07 -8.89 -1.39
C ALA A 92 28.24 -8.60 -0.11
N GLN A 93 27.25 -7.71 -0.19
CA GLN A 93 26.42 -7.36 0.95
C GLN A 93 25.37 -8.45 1.23
N GLU A 94 25.58 -9.21 2.32
CA GLU A 94 24.68 -10.30 2.74
C GLU A 94 23.19 -9.94 2.76
N PRO A 95 22.75 -8.79 3.32
CA PRO A 95 21.32 -8.46 3.37
C PRO A 95 20.73 -8.25 1.98
N LEU A 96 21.45 -7.52 1.12
CA LEU A 96 21.03 -7.27 -0.25
C LEU A 96 20.99 -8.56 -1.08
N ARG A 97 22.01 -9.40 -0.94
CA ARG A 97 22.07 -10.69 -1.61
C ARG A 97 20.89 -11.59 -1.22
N THR A 98 20.53 -11.61 0.07
CA THR A 98 19.41 -12.41 0.57
C THR A 98 18.09 -11.96 -0.06
N LYS A 99 17.87 -10.64 -0.19
CA LYS A 99 16.70 -10.09 -0.88
C LYS A 99 16.63 -10.52 -2.35
N VAL A 100 17.73 -10.34 -3.10
CA VAL A 100 17.79 -10.73 -4.53
C VAL A 100 17.54 -12.23 -4.73
N LEU A 101 18.21 -13.08 -3.95
CA LEU A 101 18.00 -14.53 -4.03
C LEU A 101 16.59 -14.94 -3.60
N GLY A 102 16.01 -14.25 -2.62
CA GLY A 102 14.64 -14.49 -2.19
C GLY A 102 13.61 -14.19 -3.29
N VAL A 103 13.83 -13.12 -4.08
CA VAL A 103 13.00 -12.80 -5.25
C VAL A 103 13.18 -13.84 -6.35
N LEU A 104 14.43 -14.20 -6.69
CA LEU A 104 14.73 -15.24 -7.68
C LEU A 104 14.05 -16.59 -7.34
N GLY A 105 14.06 -16.95 -6.06
CA GLY A 105 13.41 -18.16 -5.54
C GLY A 105 11.89 -18.05 -5.35
N GLY A 106 11.29 -16.88 -5.62
CA GLY A 106 9.85 -16.64 -5.46
C GLY A 106 9.37 -16.60 -3.99
N SER A 107 10.28 -16.51 -3.03
CA SER A 107 9.98 -16.43 -1.59
C SER A 107 9.76 -15.00 -1.09
N ILE A 108 10.17 -14.00 -1.87
CA ILE A 108 10.01 -12.58 -1.59
C ILE A 108 9.37 -11.93 -2.82
N SER A 109 8.23 -11.29 -2.64
CA SER A 109 7.56 -10.49 -3.66
C SER A 109 8.07 -9.03 -3.66
N LEU A 110 7.70 -8.25 -4.68
CA LEU A 110 7.93 -6.80 -4.67
C LEU A 110 7.23 -6.15 -3.46
N THR A 111 6.00 -6.56 -3.16
CA THR A 111 5.24 -6.09 -1.99
C THR A 111 6.00 -6.34 -0.69
N ASP A 112 6.58 -7.53 -0.51
CA ASP A 112 7.37 -7.84 0.69
C ASP A 112 8.59 -6.92 0.82
N LEU A 113 9.25 -6.60 -0.30
CA LEU A 113 10.39 -5.67 -0.32
C LEU A 113 9.94 -4.25 0.04
N MET A 114 8.83 -3.76 -0.53
CA MET A 114 8.30 -2.42 -0.26
C MET A 114 7.89 -2.26 1.20
N VAL A 115 7.19 -3.26 1.74
CA VAL A 115 6.74 -3.28 3.14
C VAL A 115 7.93 -3.37 4.09
N ALA A 116 8.94 -4.17 3.77
CA ALA A 116 10.15 -4.26 4.60
C ALA A 116 10.97 -2.95 4.60
N ASP A 117 10.87 -2.15 3.54
CA ASP A 117 11.60 -0.89 3.39
C ASP A 117 10.85 0.30 4.00
N THR A 118 9.56 0.41 3.70
CA THR A 118 8.75 1.59 4.03
C THR A 118 7.62 1.32 5.01
N GLY A 119 7.33 0.06 5.34
CA GLY A 119 6.14 -0.32 6.11
C GLY A 119 4.85 -0.31 5.28
N MET A 120 4.91 0.18 4.03
CA MET A 120 3.79 0.22 3.09
C MET A 120 4.17 -0.33 1.73
N TYR A 121 3.17 -0.50 0.87
CA TYR A 121 3.36 -0.72 -0.56
C TYR A 121 2.39 0.14 -1.37
N GLN A 122 2.69 0.25 -2.65
CA GLN A 122 1.83 0.84 -3.67
C GLN A 122 1.74 -0.15 -4.82
N ASP A 123 0.61 -0.16 -5.53
CA ASP A 123 0.38 -1.05 -6.65
C ASP A 123 -0.39 -0.27 -7.73
N GLU A 124 0.28 0.03 -8.84
CA GLU A 124 -0.34 0.79 -9.94
C GLU A 124 -1.39 -0.02 -10.70
N GLU A 125 -1.28 -1.35 -10.74
CA GLU A 125 -2.21 -2.23 -11.48
C GLU A 125 -3.51 -2.37 -10.70
N GLU A 126 -3.40 -2.57 -9.38
CA GLU A 126 -4.55 -2.63 -8.47
C GLU A 126 -5.04 -1.25 -8.00
N GLN A 127 -4.30 -0.19 -8.37
CA GLN A 127 -4.57 1.20 -8.00
C GLN A 127 -4.49 1.48 -6.48
N VAL A 128 -3.62 0.76 -5.77
CA VAL A 128 -3.34 0.96 -4.34
C VAL A 128 -2.33 2.09 -4.17
N VAL A 129 -2.76 3.19 -3.58
CA VAL A 129 -1.90 4.37 -3.31
C VAL A 129 -1.30 4.36 -1.90
N VAL A 130 -1.93 3.64 -0.96
CA VAL A 130 -1.38 3.32 0.37
C VAL A 130 -1.82 1.92 0.76
N GLY A 131 -0.90 0.96 0.80
CA GLY A 131 -1.14 -0.39 1.32
C GLY A 131 -0.36 -0.63 2.60
N LEU A 132 -1.04 -0.88 3.72
CA LEU A 132 -0.48 -1.11 5.04
C LEU A 132 -0.98 -2.46 5.59
N PRO A 133 -0.18 -3.53 5.46
CA PRO A 133 -0.56 -4.84 6.01
C PRO A 133 -0.78 -4.79 7.53
N MET A 134 -0.02 -3.96 8.24
CA MET A 134 -0.04 -3.86 9.71
C MET A 134 0.25 -5.19 10.44
N ALA A 135 0.85 -6.14 9.72
CA ALA A 135 1.28 -7.43 10.24
C ALA A 135 2.74 -7.44 10.72
N THR A 136 3.45 -6.32 10.57
CA THR A 136 4.83 -6.10 11.00
C THR A 136 5.00 -4.68 11.51
N GLU A 137 6.02 -4.47 12.35
CA GLU A 137 6.37 -3.12 12.82
C GLU A 137 6.77 -2.22 11.64
N ILE A 138 6.46 -0.93 11.74
CA ILE A 138 6.92 0.06 10.75
C ILE A 138 8.44 0.20 10.88
N PRO A 139 9.21 0.08 9.78
CA PRO A 139 10.66 0.23 9.82
C PRO A 139 11.11 1.57 10.43
N PRO A 140 12.18 1.62 11.24
CA PRO A 140 12.63 2.87 11.87
C PRO A 140 13.00 3.99 10.89
N ASP A 141 13.46 3.62 9.69
CA ASP A 141 13.85 4.55 8.63
C ASP A 141 12.70 4.80 7.62
N SER A 142 11.49 4.33 7.94
CA SER A 142 10.31 4.51 7.10
C SER A 142 9.96 5.99 6.90
N PRO A 143 9.42 6.36 5.73
CA PRO A 143 8.77 7.67 5.55
C PRO A 143 7.51 7.85 6.43
N ILE A 144 6.91 6.76 6.90
CA ILE A 144 5.75 6.77 7.81
C ILE A 144 6.23 7.13 9.21
N GLN A 145 5.67 8.19 9.78
CA GLN A 145 5.94 8.55 11.16
C GLN A 145 4.98 7.79 12.09
N THR A 146 5.55 7.07 13.05
CA THR A 146 4.79 6.39 14.10
C THR A 146 4.79 7.25 15.37
N PHE A 147 3.61 7.48 15.94
CA PHE A 147 3.43 8.16 17.21
C PHE A 147 2.84 7.20 18.23
N GLY A 148 3.23 7.35 19.49
CA GLY A 148 2.94 6.36 20.52
C GLY A 148 3.79 5.10 20.35
N THR A 149 3.24 3.95 20.75
CA THR A 149 3.86 2.64 20.61
C THR A 149 2.81 1.61 20.19
N PRO A 150 2.21 1.75 19.00
CA PRO A 150 1.28 0.75 18.52
C PRO A 150 2.00 -0.60 18.38
N GLU A 151 1.33 -1.68 18.82
CA GLU A 151 1.93 -3.01 18.88
C GLU A 151 1.32 -3.94 17.83
N VAL A 152 2.14 -4.78 17.20
CA VAL A 152 1.63 -5.86 16.34
C VAL A 152 1.15 -7.01 17.21
N VAL A 153 -0.10 -7.41 17.03
CA VAL A 153 -0.77 -8.45 17.80
C VAL A 153 -1.36 -9.49 16.87
N ASP A 154 -1.05 -10.76 17.14
CA ASP A 154 -1.78 -11.91 16.61
C ASP A 154 -2.76 -12.40 17.69
N ASP A 155 -4.06 -12.24 17.42
CA ASP A 155 -5.11 -12.67 18.35
C ASP A 155 -5.63 -14.10 18.08
N GLY A 156 -5.00 -14.81 17.14
CA GLY A 156 -5.37 -16.15 16.68
C GLY A 156 -6.42 -16.17 15.56
N GLU A 157 -7.03 -15.02 15.25
CA GLU A 157 -7.92 -14.84 14.09
C GLU A 157 -7.23 -14.03 12.98
N ARG A 158 -6.52 -12.96 13.35
CA ARG A 158 -5.75 -12.12 12.42
C ARG A 158 -4.56 -11.46 13.12
N VAL A 159 -3.53 -11.15 12.34
CA VAL A 159 -2.43 -10.28 12.75
C VAL A 159 -2.76 -8.84 12.37
N GLY A 160 -2.65 -7.92 13.32
CA GLY A 160 -2.89 -6.50 13.07
C GLY A 160 -2.14 -5.61 14.05
N MET A 161 -2.26 -4.32 13.87
CA MET A 161 -1.65 -3.31 14.73
C MET A 161 -2.68 -2.77 15.73
N LEU A 162 -2.33 -2.82 17.01
CA LEU A 162 -3.13 -2.33 18.13
C LEU A 162 -2.85 -0.84 18.36
N PHE A 163 -3.92 -0.05 18.40
CA PHE A 163 -3.89 1.36 18.78
C PHE A 163 -4.62 1.54 20.12
N ASP A 164 -3.98 2.22 21.08
CA ASP A 164 -4.42 2.28 22.48
C ASP A 164 -5.29 3.49 22.86
N ALA A 165 -5.78 4.26 21.88
CA ALA A 165 -6.55 5.50 22.04
C ALA A 165 -5.90 6.63 22.86
N ALA A 166 -4.72 6.40 23.45
CA ALA A 166 -4.03 7.35 24.30
C ALA A 166 -3.14 8.24 23.45
N GLU A 167 -2.29 7.64 22.61
CA GLU A 167 -1.32 8.38 21.80
C GLU A 167 -1.01 7.79 20.43
N ASP A 168 -1.42 6.54 20.18
CA ASP A 168 -1.05 5.83 18.95
C ASP A 168 -1.71 6.40 17.70
N TYR A 169 -0.88 6.70 16.68
CA TYR A 169 -1.32 6.93 15.31
C TYR A 169 -0.13 6.83 14.33
N LEU A 170 -0.45 6.63 13.06
CA LEU A 170 0.53 6.70 11.96
C LEU A 170 0.28 7.95 11.12
N LEU A 171 1.35 8.51 10.56
CA LEU A 171 1.30 9.59 9.58
C LEU A 171 2.06 9.16 8.32
N VAL A 172 1.30 8.87 7.26
CA VAL A 172 1.82 8.66 5.91
C VAL A 172 2.01 10.04 5.26
N PRO A 173 3.17 10.33 4.65
CA PRO A 173 3.42 11.62 4.02
C PRO A 173 2.39 12.01 2.96
N ALA A 174 2.23 13.33 2.78
CA ALA A 174 1.42 13.86 1.69
C ALA A 174 2.04 13.47 0.34
N ASP A 175 1.22 12.92 -0.54
CA ASP A 175 1.61 12.58 -1.91
C ASP A 175 0.42 12.87 -2.84
N PRO A 176 0.64 13.35 -4.08
CA PRO A 176 -0.45 13.55 -5.03
C PRO A 176 -1.32 12.31 -5.26
N SER A 177 -0.76 11.10 -5.16
CA SER A 177 -1.50 9.84 -5.31
C SER A 177 -2.52 9.60 -4.19
N ASN A 178 -2.28 10.13 -2.98
CA ASN A 178 -3.20 9.98 -1.85
C ASN A 178 -4.15 11.18 -1.65
N ASP A 179 -4.15 12.15 -2.58
CA ASP A 179 -5.08 13.28 -2.63
C ASP A 179 -6.29 12.98 -3.53
N LEU A 180 -7.22 12.19 -3.00
CA LEU A 180 -8.35 11.61 -3.72
C LEU A 180 -9.52 12.59 -3.91
N THR A 181 -9.45 13.43 -4.94
CA THR A 181 -10.44 14.51 -5.18
C THR A 181 -11.62 14.13 -6.08
N HIS A 182 -11.61 12.93 -6.67
CA HIS A 182 -12.63 12.48 -7.63
C HIS A 182 -13.31 11.19 -7.21
N GLN A 183 -12.52 10.21 -6.80
CA GLN A 183 -12.94 8.89 -6.42
C GLN A 183 -11.93 8.30 -5.45
N GLY A 184 -12.34 7.30 -4.69
CA GLY A 184 -11.44 6.61 -3.80
C GLY A 184 -12.10 5.44 -3.09
N THR A 185 -11.26 4.52 -2.61
CA THR A 185 -11.71 3.44 -1.72
C THR A 185 -10.76 3.31 -0.55
N ILE A 186 -11.30 3.10 0.64
CA ILE A 186 -10.57 2.70 1.85
C ILE A 186 -11.09 1.32 2.25
N GLU A 187 -10.22 0.32 2.23
CA GLU A 187 -10.49 -1.04 2.69
C GLU A 187 -9.68 -1.29 3.98
N VAL A 188 -10.30 -1.86 5.01
CA VAL A 188 -9.61 -2.17 6.26
C VAL A 188 -10.35 -3.24 7.07
N TRP A 189 -9.60 -4.09 7.75
CA TRP A 189 -10.13 -4.91 8.84
C TRP A 189 -10.05 -4.16 10.16
N LEU A 190 -11.17 -4.06 10.87
CA LEU A 190 -11.27 -3.37 12.16
C LEU A 190 -11.76 -4.31 13.25
N LYS A 191 -11.13 -4.24 14.42
CA LYS A 191 -11.64 -4.85 15.66
C LYS A 191 -11.54 -3.83 16.79
N PRO A 192 -12.56 -2.97 16.94
CA PRO A 192 -12.54 -1.94 17.97
C PRO A 192 -12.73 -2.56 19.36
N ASN A 193 -11.95 -2.12 20.34
CA ASN A 193 -12.27 -2.33 21.76
C ASN A 193 -13.42 -1.40 22.17
N THR A 194 -13.37 -0.16 21.68
CA THR A 194 -14.36 0.89 21.91
C THR A 194 -14.58 1.69 20.63
N ASN A 195 -15.83 2.00 20.30
CA ASN A 195 -16.16 2.96 19.24
C ASN A 195 -16.06 4.39 19.81
N VAL A 196 -14.83 4.89 19.95
CA VAL A 196 -14.57 6.23 20.51
C VAL A 196 -15.21 7.29 19.62
N ALA A 197 -16.10 8.11 20.19
CA ALA A 197 -16.80 9.16 19.44
C ALA A 197 -15.81 10.09 18.75
N TRP A 198 -16.06 10.35 17.46
CA TRP A 198 -15.21 11.17 16.58
C TRP A 198 -13.84 10.59 16.22
N ALA A 199 -13.48 9.40 16.72
CA ALA A 199 -12.16 8.86 16.45
C ALA A 199 -11.93 8.57 14.97
N GLY A 200 -10.80 9.05 14.45
CA GLY A 200 -10.41 8.84 13.07
C GLY A 200 -9.81 7.45 12.87
N ILE A 201 -10.22 6.81 11.78
CA ILE A 201 -9.65 5.55 11.30
C ILE A 201 -8.63 5.87 10.22
N VAL A 202 -9.06 6.61 9.19
CA VAL A 202 -8.21 7.22 8.16
C VAL A 202 -8.63 8.67 7.95
N HIS A 203 -7.68 9.58 7.85
CA HIS A 203 -7.94 11.01 7.71
C HIS A 203 -6.92 11.69 6.80
N LYS A 204 -7.38 12.42 5.78
CA LYS A 204 -6.54 13.18 4.84
C LYS A 204 -6.63 14.67 5.17
N GLY A 205 -5.59 15.16 5.84
CA GLY A 205 -5.56 16.48 6.46
C GLY A 205 -4.71 16.44 7.72
N THR A 206 -4.05 17.54 8.06
CA THR A 206 -3.17 17.59 9.24
C THR A 206 -3.29 18.87 10.04
N GLN A 207 -4.02 19.87 9.52
CA GLN A 207 -4.21 21.12 10.24
C GLN A 207 -5.23 20.94 11.37
N GLN A 208 -4.94 21.51 12.53
CA GLN A 208 -5.84 21.41 13.68
C GLN A 208 -7.11 22.27 13.56
N ASP A 209 -7.16 23.16 12.57
CA ASP A 209 -8.22 24.15 12.37
C ASP A 209 -9.25 23.76 11.31
N TRP A 210 -9.11 22.57 10.74
CA TRP A 210 -10.00 22.04 9.73
C TRP A 210 -10.00 22.74 8.37
N SER A 211 -8.85 23.33 8.02
CA SER A 211 -8.69 24.03 6.75
C SER A 211 -8.27 23.13 5.59
N ASP A 212 -7.77 21.92 5.84
CA ASP A 212 -7.13 21.05 4.83
C ASP A 212 -7.74 19.64 4.69
N GLU A 213 -8.95 19.39 5.21
CA GLU A 213 -9.58 18.07 5.14
C GLU A 213 -10.10 17.77 3.73
N GLY A 214 -9.54 16.73 3.12
CA GLY A 214 -10.09 16.12 1.92
C GLY A 214 -11.19 15.12 2.28
N TYR A 215 -10.78 13.99 2.85
CA TYR A 215 -11.66 12.91 3.29
C TYR A 215 -11.28 12.41 4.69
N SER A 216 -12.24 11.88 5.43
CA SER A 216 -12.03 11.21 6.70
C SER A 216 -13.01 10.07 6.90
N PHE A 217 -12.47 8.87 7.04
CA PHE A 217 -13.20 7.72 7.54
C PHE A 217 -13.00 7.61 9.06
N GLN A 218 -14.10 7.65 9.80
CA GLN A 218 -14.07 7.86 11.25
C GLN A 218 -15.35 7.37 11.92
N TYR A 219 -15.39 7.42 13.25
CA TYR A 219 -16.65 7.36 14.00
C TYR A 219 -17.31 8.74 14.07
N ASP A 220 -18.63 8.77 14.17
CA ASP A 220 -19.40 9.97 14.50
C ASP A 220 -19.59 10.13 16.02
N GLY A 221 -20.32 11.17 16.43
CA GLY A 221 -20.58 11.44 17.85
C GLY A 221 -21.40 10.36 18.58
N SER A 222 -22.02 9.44 17.85
CA SER A 222 -22.77 8.29 18.38
C SER A 222 -21.98 6.97 18.33
N GLY A 223 -20.76 6.99 17.79
CA GLY A 223 -19.92 5.81 17.60
C GLY A 223 -20.30 4.98 16.36
N GLN A 224 -21.12 5.51 15.46
CA GLN A 224 -21.38 4.92 14.14
C GLN A 224 -20.25 5.26 13.19
N LEU A 225 -19.99 4.41 12.20
CA LEU A 225 -19.03 4.72 11.14
C LEU A 225 -19.58 5.82 10.24
N THR A 226 -18.69 6.72 9.81
CA THR A 226 -19.03 7.78 8.85
C THR A 226 -17.84 8.08 7.93
N LEU A 227 -18.15 8.39 6.68
CA LEU A 227 -17.23 9.06 5.76
C LEU A 227 -17.58 10.56 5.75
N ALA A 228 -16.63 11.39 6.14
CA ALA A 228 -16.68 12.82 5.96
C ALA A 228 -15.85 13.22 4.74
N MET A 229 -16.41 14.05 3.87
CA MET A 229 -15.70 14.65 2.74
C MET A 229 -15.94 16.15 2.74
N THR A 230 -15.00 16.92 2.20
CA THR A 230 -15.19 18.36 2.03
C THR A 230 -15.23 18.70 0.55
N SER A 231 -16.26 19.41 0.12
CA SER A 231 -16.31 19.96 -1.25
C SER A 231 -15.29 21.08 -1.44
N GLU A 232 -14.94 21.35 -2.69
CA GLU A 232 -14.12 22.52 -3.06
C GLU A 232 -14.77 23.84 -2.59
N ALA A 233 -16.11 23.89 -2.56
CA ALA A 233 -16.87 25.02 -2.02
C ALA A 233 -16.82 25.15 -0.49
N GLY A 234 -16.17 24.20 0.20
CA GLY A 234 -15.99 24.17 1.65
C GLY A 234 -17.17 23.58 2.42
N GLN A 235 -18.07 22.87 1.73
CA GLN A 235 -19.18 22.17 2.38
C GLN A 235 -18.71 20.81 2.85
N THR A 236 -18.90 20.50 4.14
CA THR A 236 -18.72 19.13 4.65
C THR A 236 -19.92 18.27 4.32
N ILE A 237 -19.68 17.05 3.84
CA ILE A 237 -20.66 16.01 3.52
C ILE A 237 -20.37 14.83 4.45
N LEU A 238 -21.39 14.33 5.13
CA LEU A 238 -21.29 13.19 6.04
C LEU A 238 -22.16 12.04 5.53
N VAL A 239 -21.53 10.92 5.19
CA VAL A 239 -22.18 9.65 4.86
C VAL A 239 -22.24 8.83 6.14
N HIS A 240 -23.44 8.58 6.65
CA HIS A 240 -23.64 7.90 7.94
C HIS A 240 -24.04 6.44 7.73
N THR A 241 -23.52 5.56 8.59
CA THR A 241 -24.02 4.19 8.71
C THR A 241 -25.21 4.08 9.65
N LEU A 242 -25.99 3.00 9.52
CA LEU A 242 -27.16 2.75 10.35
C LEU A 242 -26.83 2.27 11.77
N HIS A 243 -25.73 1.54 11.93
CA HIS A 243 -25.40 0.80 13.14
C HIS A 243 -23.96 1.02 13.58
N VAL A 244 -23.75 0.95 14.90
CA VAL A 244 -22.40 0.94 15.47
C VAL A 244 -21.72 -0.39 15.16
N LEU A 245 -20.40 -0.34 14.93
CA LEU A 245 -19.61 -1.55 14.72
C LEU A 245 -19.59 -2.41 15.99
N ALA A 246 -19.61 -3.74 15.85
CA ALA A 246 -19.48 -4.63 16.99
C ALA A 246 -18.07 -4.51 17.60
N THR A 247 -17.97 -4.38 18.92
CA THR A 247 -16.67 -4.34 19.60
C THR A 247 -16.16 -5.74 19.90
N GLY A 248 -14.83 -5.90 19.92
CA GLY A 248 -14.15 -7.16 20.21
C GLY A 248 -14.31 -8.24 19.14
N ALA A 249 -14.79 -7.89 17.94
CA ALA A 249 -14.91 -8.78 16.79
C ALA A 249 -14.36 -8.11 15.53
N TRP A 250 -13.71 -8.87 14.66
CA TRP A 250 -13.24 -8.37 13.37
C TRP A 250 -14.43 -8.08 12.45
N SER A 251 -14.34 -6.95 11.75
CA SER A 251 -15.23 -6.60 10.65
C SER A 251 -14.39 -6.11 9.47
N HIS A 252 -14.68 -6.63 8.29
CA HIS A 252 -14.17 -6.08 7.04
C HIS A 252 -14.99 -4.86 6.67
N VAL A 253 -14.33 -3.72 6.50
CA VAL A 253 -15.01 -2.45 6.18
C VAL A 253 -14.42 -1.87 4.92
N VAL A 254 -15.30 -1.53 3.98
CA VAL A 254 -14.92 -0.87 2.72
C VAL A 254 -15.73 0.40 2.58
N VAL A 255 -15.06 1.53 2.39
CA VAL A 255 -15.66 2.82 2.12
C VAL A 255 -15.25 3.24 0.73
N THR A 256 -16.19 3.44 -0.18
CA THR A 256 -15.91 3.73 -1.59
C THR A 256 -16.75 4.90 -2.06
N TRP A 257 -16.20 5.78 -2.88
CA TRP A 257 -16.90 6.95 -3.42
C TRP A 257 -16.38 7.34 -4.81
N ASP A 258 -17.22 8.01 -5.57
CA ASP A 258 -16.89 8.66 -6.83
C ASP A 258 -17.54 10.06 -6.92
N GLU A 259 -17.80 10.57 -8.13
CA GLU A 259 -18.44 11.86 -8.34
C GLU A 259 -19.97 11.86 -8.15
N ASP A 260 -20.62 10.68 -8.06
CA ASP A 260 -22.08 10.54 -7.99
C ASP A 260 -22.56 9.94 -6.66
N GLU A 261 -21.85 8.93 -6.14
CA GLU A 261 -22.26 8.15 -4.98
C GLU A 261 -21.13 7.81 -3.99
N ALA A 262 -21.53 7.36 -2.81
CA ALA A 262 -20.63 6.84 -1.79
C ALA A 262 -21.32 5.72 -1.02
N HIS A 263 -20.56 4.66 -0.75
CA HIS A 263 -21.01 3.46 -0.05
C HIS A 263 -20.09 3.13 1.11
N LEU A 264 -20.66 2.47 2.12
CA LEU A 264 -19.93 2.02 3.30
C LEU A 264 -20.38 0.61 3.64
N TYR A 265 -19.56 -0.37 3.23
CA TYR A 265 -19.82 -1.78 3.41
C TYR A 265 -19.24 -2.28 4.72
N VAL A 266 -20.01 -3.08 5.47
CA VAL A 266 -19.55 -3.82 6.64
C VAL A 266 -19.81 -5.31 6.39
N ASN A 267 -18.74 -6.10 6.31
CA ASN A 267 -18.77 -7.53 5.95
C ASN A 267 -19.55 -7.77 4.65
N GLY A 268 -19.27 -6.97 3.62
CA GLY A 268 -19.90 -7.06 2.30
C GLY A 268 -21.32 -6.50 2.18
N VAL A 269 -21.91 -6.02 3.27
CA VAL A 269 -23.27 -5.44 3.27
C VAL A 269 -23.19 -3.93 3.32
N ASP A 270 -23.80 -3.24 2.34
CA ASP A 270 -23.93 -1.78 2.36
C ASP A 270 -24.73 -1.33 3.58
N ALA A 271 -24.13 -0.46 4.37
CA ALA A 271 -24.63 0.00 5.65
C ALA A 271 -25.00 1.49 5.65
N VAL A 272 -24.96 2.18 4.49
CA VAL A 272 -25.35 3.59 4.38
C VAL A 272 -26.82 3.80 4.79
N ASP A 273 -27.04 4.74 5.71
CA ASP A 273 -28.37 5.19 6.14
C ASP A 273 -28.77 6.48 5.40
N ARG A 274 -27.86 7.46 5.40
CA ARG A 274 -28.13 8.80 4.85
C ARG A 274 -26.84 9.59 4.59
N ILE A 275 -26.98 10.59 3.73
CA ILE A 275 -25.94 11.57 3.43
C ILE A 275 -26.46 12.97 3.80
N ASN A 276 -25.73 13.67 4.67
CA ASN A 276 -26.12 14.98 5.19
C ASN A 276 -25.07 16.06 4.90
N ILE A 277 -25.55 17.30 4.86
CA ILE A 277 -24.72 18.50 4.87
C ILE A 277 -24.26 18.79 6.31
N GLY A 278 -22.97 18.60 6.56
CA GLY A 278 -22.33 18.79 7.86
C GLY A 278 -23.12 18.15 9.00
N PHE A 279 -23.17 18.82 10.15
CA PHE A 279 -23.91 18.34 11.33
C PHE A 279 -25.40 18.72 11.33
N THR A 280 -25.97 18.99 10.16
CA THR A 280 -27.39 19.35 10.02
C THR A 280 -28.24 18.11 9.72
N SER A 281 -29.56 18.24 9.73
CA SER A 281 -30.48 17.20 9.24
C SER A 281 -30.84 17.35 7.76
N THR A 282 -30.11 18.20 7.03
CA THR A 282 -30.36 18.45 5.60
C THR A 282 -29.72 17.32 4.79
N VAL A 283 -30.56 16.49 4.18
CA VAL A 283 -30.15 15.42 3.28
C VAL A 283 -29.63 16.01 1.96
N THR A 284 -28.59 15.40 1.40
CA THR A 284 -27.96 15.78 0.11
C THR A 284 -27.43 14.54 -0.60
N THR A 285 -26.79 14.71 -1.76
CA THR A 285 -26.06 13.65 -2.47
C THR A 285 -24.58 14.02 -2.64
N ILE A 286 -23.78 13.04 -3.08
CA ILE A 286 -22.39 13.29 -3.46
C ILE A 286 -22.31 14.21 -4.68
N ALA A 287 -23.07 13.91 -5.73
CA ALA A 287 -23.13 14.73 -6.95
C ALA A 287 -23.44 16.22 -6.71
N GLU A 288 -24.26 16.55 -5.70
CA GLU A 288 -24.59 17.94 -5.36
C GLU A 288 -23.42 18.73 -4.76
N ASN A 289 -22.39 18.03 -4.27
CA ASN A 289 -21.27 18.62 -3.54
C ASN A 289 -19.90 18.31 -4.17
N TYR A 290 -19.87 17.71 -5.36
CA TYR A 290 -18.66 17.57 -6.18
C TYR A 290 -18.28 18.92 -6.84
N PRO A 291 -16.98 19.23 -7.07
CA PRO A 291 -15.77 18.44 -6.78
C PRO A 291 -15.35 18.48 -5.31
N PHE A 292 -14.54 17.49 -4.90
CA PHE A 292 -13.96 17.45 -3.56
C PHE A 292 -12.70 18.30 -3.43
N ARG A 293 -12.44 18.76 -2.21
CA ARG A 293 -11.30 19.60 -1.86
C ARG A 293 -10.00 18.79 -1.93
N SER A 294 -8.99 19.36 -2.58
CA SER A 294 -7.59 18.92 -2.48
C SER A 294 -6.97 19.29 -1.14
N SER A 295 -6.16 18.38 -0.60
CA SER A 295 -5.46 18.53 0.66
C SER A 295 -3.94 18.43 0.49
N ALA A 296 -3.20 19.37 1.06
CA ALA A 296 -1.73 19.30 1.13
C ALA A 296 -1.22 18.51 2.34
N GLY A 297 -2.11 18.06 3.24
CA GLY A 297 -1.78 17.28 4.43
C GLY A 297 -1.46 15.82 4.11
N GLY A 298 -0.79 15.12 5.04
CA GLY A 298 -0.60 13.66 4.94
C GLY A 298 -1.86 12.87 5.23
N VAL A 299 -1.75 11.54 5.15
CA VAL A 299 -2.79 10.61 5.62
C VAL A 299 -2.47 10.20 7.05
N VAL A 300 -3.39 10.46 7.96
CA VAL A 300 -3.34 10.12 9.37
C VAL A 300 -4.18 8.87 9.60
N ILE A 301 -3.63 7.89 10.33
CA ILE A 301 -4.30 6.61 10.62
C ILE A 301 -4.37 6.41 12.13
N GLY A 302 -5.54 6.06 12.64
CA GLY A 302 -5.76 5.83 14.08
C GLY A 302 -6.04 7.10 14.89
N THR A 303 -6.07 8.28 14.27
CA THR A 303 -6.64 9.48 14.88
C THR A 303 -7.25 10.38 13.82
N GLN A 304 -8.22 11.19 14.22
CA GLN A 304 -8.80 12.19 13.34
C GLN A 304 -7.84 13.36 13.13
N ILE A 305 -7.23 13.86 14.20
CA ILE A 305 -6.29 14.99 14.15
C ILE A 305 -5.10 14.70 15.07
N PRO A 306 -3.85 14.90 14.60
CA PRO A 306 -2.67 14.81 15.43
C PRO A 306 -2.75 15.68 16.69
N GLY A 307 -2.55 15.05 17.86
CA GLY A 307 -2.57 15.71 19.17
C GLY A 307 -3.95 15.87 19.82
N ASN A 308 -5.05 15.53 19.14
CA ASN A 308 -6.41 15.55 19.71
C ASN A 308 -6.80 14.20 20.34
N PRO A 309 -7.82 14.16 21.23
CA PRO A 309 -8.24 12.93 21.92
C PRO A 309 -9.10 11.98 21.07
N TRP A 310 -9.31 12.27 19.79
CA TRP A 310 -10.17 11.50 18.89
C TRP A 310 -9.40 10.36 18.22
N ARG A 311 -8.95 9.42 19.05
CA ARG A 311 -8.08 8.32 18.65
C ARG A 311 -8.82 6.98 18.64
N PHE A 312 -8.44 6.12 17.71
CA PHE A 312 -8.97 4.78 17.59
C PHE A 312 -8.51 3.91 18.77
N ASP A 313 -9.40 3.03 19.24
CA ASP A 313 -9.16 2.07 20.31
C ASP A 313 -9.42 0.65 19.78
N GLY A 314 -8.38 -0.08 19.38
CA GLY A 314 -8.53 -1.43 18.85
C GLY A 314 -7.48 -1.84 17.83
N LEU A 315 -7.74 -2.95 17.14
CA LEU A 315 -6.86 -3.49 16.11
C LEU A 315 -7.30 -3.05 14.71
N MET A 316 -6.33 -2.71 13.87
CA MET A 316 -6.47 -2.55 12.42
C MET A 316 -5.56 -3.55 11.69
N ALA A 317 -6.01 -4.07 10.56
CA ALA A 317 -5.21 -4.93 9.69
C ALA A 317 -5.55 -4.70 8.22
N ASP A 318 -4.57 -4.96 7.35
CA ASP A 318 -4.71 -4.89 5.88
C ASP A 318 -5.39 -3.61 5.38
N LEU A 319 -4.97 -2.44 5.90
CA LEU A 319 -5.49 -1.16 5.47
C LEU A 319 -4.99 -0.85 4.06
N LYS A 320 -5.90 -0.60 3.12
CA LYS A 320 -5.56 -0.14 1.76
C LYS A 320 -6.37 1.09 1.40
N ILE A 321 -5.72 2.01 0.70
CA ILE A 321 -6.34 3.18 0.08
C ILE A 321 -6.10 3.06 -1.41
N TYR A 322 -7.18 3.20 -2.18
CA TYR A 322 -7.19 3.10 -3.63
C TYR A 322 -7.59 4.43 -4.27
N ASP A 323 -7.03 4.74 -5.45
CA ASP A 323 -7.47 5.88 -6.27
C ASP A 323 -8.60 5.54 -7.25
N ARG A 324 -9.38 4.49 -6.92
CA ARG A 324 -10.54 4.03 -7.67
C ARG A 324 -11.76 3.79 -6.81
N TYR A 325 -12.91 3.90 -7.47
CA TYR A 325 -14.18 3.39 -6.96
C TYR A 325 -14.18 1.86 -7.03
N MET A 326 -14.65 1.19 -5.97
CA MET A 326 -14.98 -0.23 -5.96
C MET A 326 -16.48 -0.45 -6.04
N GLU A 327 -16.90 -1.32 -6.96
CA GLU A 327 -18.26 -1.80 -7.06
C GLU A 327 -18.57 -2.86 -5.99
N GLN A 328 -19.84 -3.04 -5.63
CA GLN A 328 -20.23 -4.04 -4.62
C GLN A 328 -19.72 -5.46 -4.93
N SER A 329 -19.68 -5.85 -6.21
CA SER A 329 -19.20 -7.19 -6.59
C SER A 329 -17.74 -7.41 -6.23
N GLU A 330 -16.90 -6.37 -6.30
CA GLU A 330 -15.48 -6.44 -5.95
C GLU A 330 -15.31 -6.56 -4.42
N VAL A 331 -16.14 -5.84 -3.65
CA VAL A 331 -16.16 -5.90 -2.18
C VAL A 331 -16.48 -7.31 -1.68
N LEU A 332 -17.31 -8.07 -2.40
CA LEU A 332 -17.69 -9.43 -2.04
C LEU A 332 -16.63 -10.50 -2.40
N GLU A 333 -15.65 -10.13 -3.21
CA GLU A 333 -14.57 -11.03 -3.67
C GLU A 333 -13.29 -10.92 -2.82
N GLY A 334 -13.13 -9.85 -2.04
CA GLY A 334 -12.03 -9.62 -1.08
C GLY A 334 -12.28 -10.21 0.31
#